data_AF-A0A3Q9K449-F1
#
_entry.id   AF-A0A3Q9K449-F1
#
_cell.length_a   1.000
_cell.length_b   1.000
_cell.length_c   1.000
_cell.angle_alpha   90.00
_cell.angle_beta   90.00
_cell.angle_gamma   90.00
#
_symmetry.space_group_name_H-M   'P 1'
#
loop_
_entity.id
_entity.type
_entity.pdbx_description
1 polymer ?
#
loop_
_entity_poly.entity_id
_entity_poly.type
_entity_poly.pdbx_seq_one_letter_code
_entity_poly.pdbx_strand_id
1 'polypeptide(L)' 'MANGNAGAPGGGVGAAVSLSLPGLQPTPVEGCAVCGDLAVQRREARERGDLSAATDANVRLRNHRDHVGNRP' A
#
# COMPACT_ATOMS: atom_id res chain seq x y z
N MET A 1 20.28 9.05 35.95
CA MET A 1 18.80 9.09 35.98
C MET A 1 18.29 7.79 35.38
N ALA A 2 17.61 6.96 36.16
CA ALA A 2 16.98 5.72 35.70
C ALA A 2 15.50 6.02 35.39
N ASN A 3 15.04 5.66 34.19
CA ASN A 3 13.60 5.64 33.90
C ASN A 3 13.24 4.22 33.49
N GLY A 4 12.78 3.44 34.48
CA GLY A 4 12.12 2.17 34.25
C GLY A 4 10.70 2.42 33.73
N ASN A 5 10.32 1.69 32.68
CA ASN A 5 8.92 1.57 32.28
C ASN A 5 8.43 0.16 32.63
N ALA A 6 8.16 -0.05 33.92
CA ALA A 6 7.28 -1.12 34.32
C ALA A 6 5.88 -0.83 33.76
N GLY A 7 5.43 -1.65 32.82
CA GLY A 7 4.12 -1.52 32.18
C GLY A 7 3.67 -2.83 31.57
N ALA A 8 3.50 -3.87 32.39
CA ALA A 8 2.49 -4.89 32.13
C ALA A 8 1.20 -4.43 32.82
N PRO A 9 0.02 -4.53 32.18
CA PRO A 9 -0.75 -5.77 32.37
C PRO A 9 -1.72 -6.13 31.21
N GLY A 10 -2.10 -7.41 31.12
CA GLY A 10 -3.38 -7.79 30.51
C GLY A 10 -3.34 -9.02 29.60
N GLY A 11 -3.39 -10.22 30.19
CA GLY A 11 -3.87 -11.41 29.48
C GLY A 11 -5.39 -11.40 29.42
N GLY A 12 -5.97 -11.11 28.25
CA GLY A 12 -7.42 -11.18 28.04
C GLY A 12 -7.84 -10.70 26.64
N VAL A 13 -8.41 -11.62 25.86
CA VAL A 13 -9.02 -11.50 24.51
C VAL A 13 -8.13 -10.92 23.39
N GLY A 14 -7.53 -11.82 22.61
CA GLY A 14 -6.92 -11.53 21.31
C GLY A 14 -5.60 -10.76 21.39
N ALA A 15 -4.47 -11.47 21.35
CA ALA A 15 -3.17 -10.83 21.18
C ALA A 15 -3.20 -9.92 19.94
N ALA A 16 -2.74 -8.67 20.09
CA ALA A 16 -2.70 -7.72 19.00
C ALA A 16 -1.82 -8.28 17.86
N VAL A 17 -2.38 -8.38 16.66
CA VAL A 17 -1.64 -8.80 15.47
C VAL A 17 -0.84 -7.62 14.97
N SER A 18 0.49 -7.73 15.03
CA SER A 18 1.41 -6.74 14.49
C SER A 18 1.37 -6.79 12.97
N LEU A 19 0.67 -5.85 12.33
CA LEU A 19 0.72 -5.68 10.88
C LEU A 19 1.85 -4.71 10.52
N SER A 20 2.67 -5.10 9.54
CA SER A 20 3.64 -4.18 8.94
C SER A 20 2.92 -3.07 8.18
N LEU A 21 3.44 -1.85 8.27
CA LEU A 21 2.95 -0.74 7.47
C LEU A 21 3.00 -1.10 5.99
N PRO A 22 1.95 -0.81 5.21
CA PRO A 22 1.96 -1.06 3.77
C PRO A 22 3.09 -0.26 3.13
N GLY A 23 3.79 -0.89 2.18
CA GLY A 23 4.89 -0.25 1.46
C GLY A 23 4.45 1.01 0.71
N LEU A 24 5.44 1.79 0.24
CA LEU A 24 5.23 3.05 -0.48
C LEU A 24 4.24 2.89 -1.66
N GLN A 25 3.73 4.04 -2.11
CA GLN A 25 2.90 4.09 -3.31
C GLN A 25 3.65 3.48 -4.49
N PRO A 26 3.02 2.58 -5.25
CA PRO A 26 3.66 1.94 -6.38
C PRO A 26 3.99 2.97 -7.46
N THR A 27 5.18 2.80 -8.04
CA THR A 27 5.63 3.54 -9.22
C THR A 27 5.24 2.80 -10.50
N PRO A 28 4.74 3.50 -11.52
CA PRO A 28 4.46 2.90 -12.83
C PRO A 28 5.77 2.48 -13.51
N VAL A 29 5.72 1.39 -14.28
CA VAL A 29 6.85 0.95 -15.11
C VAL A 29 6.92 1.81 -16.35
N GLU A 30 8.10 2.36 -16.64
CA GLU A 30 8.35 3.16 -17.82
C GLU A 30 8.14 2.34 -19.10
N GLY A 31 7.44 2.90 -20.09
CA GLY A 31 7.12 2.22 -21.34
C GLY A 31 5.93 1.23 -21.27
N CYS A 32 5.35 0.98 -20.10
CA CYS A 32 4.11 0.19 -20.00
C CYS A 32 2.88 1.10 -20.08
N ALA A 33 2.11 0.97 -21.16
CA ALA A 33 0.86 1.72 -21.37
C ALA A 33 -0.13 1.53 -20.21
N VAL A 34 -0.33 0.29 -19.76
CA VAL A 34 -1.24 -0.04 -18.64
C VAL A 34 -0.81 0.65 -17.34
N CYS A 35 0.49 0.69 -17.06
CA CYS A 35 1.01 1.40 -15.90
C CYS A 35 0.78 2.91 -15.99
N GLY A 36 0.95 3.49 -17.18
CA GLY A 36 0.66 4.89 -17.47
C GLY A 36 -0.82 5.22 -17.21
N ASP A 37 -1.73 4.42 -17.76
CA ASP A 37 -3.18 4.62 -17.61
C ASP A 37 -3.61 4.54 -16.13
N LEU A 38 -3.07 3.57 -15.38
CA LEU A 38 -3.34 3.44 -13.94
C LEU A 38 -2.78 4.63 -13.15
N ALA A 39 -1.64 5.19 -13.55
CA ALA A 39 -1.08 6.37 -12.91
C ALA A 39 -1.94 7.62 -13.14
N VAL A 40 -2.49 7.78 -14.34
CA VAL A 40 -3.45 8.86 -14.67
C VAL A 40 -4.74 8.68 -13.87
N GLN A 41 -5.36 7.50 -13.90
CA GLN A 41 -6.57 7.20 -13.13
C GLN A 41 -6.41 7.49 -11.63
N ARG A 42 -5.25 7.12 -11.06
CA ARG A 42 -4.91 7.44 -9.67
C ARG A 42 -4.86 8.94 -9.39
N ARG A 43 -4.25 9.70 -10.30
CA ARG A 43 -4.12 11.17 -10.16
C ARG A 43 -5.50 11.81 -10.20
N GLU A 44 -6.31 11.48 -11.19
CA GLU A 44 -7.67 12.02 -11.32
C GLU A 44 -8.56 11.64 -10.14
N ALA A 45 -8.46 10.39 -9.65
CA ALA A 45 -9.20 9.96 -8.47
C ALA A 45 -8.85 10.79 -7.23
N ARG A 46 -7.57 11.12 -7.04
CA ARG A 46 -7.16 12.03 -5.95
C ARG A 46 -7.70 13.44 -6.13
N GLU A 47 -7.67 13.96 -7.35
CA GLU A 47 -8.20 15.30 -7.66
C GLU A 47 -9.70 15.39 -7.40
N ARG A 48 -10.45 14.30 -7.63
CA ARG A 48 -11.87 14.20 -7.30
C ARG A 48 -12.16 13.88 -5.83
N GLY A 49 -11.14 13.60 -5.01
CA GLY A 49 -11.32 13.15 -3.63
C GLY A 49 -11.77 11.68 -3.48
N ASP A 50 -11.79 10.92 -4.57
CA ASP A 50 -12.12 9.49 -4.58
C ASP A 50 -10.90 8.65 -4.18
N LEU A 51 -10.62 8.64 -2.87
CA LEU A 51 -9.49 7.91 -2.31
C LEU A 51 -9.62 6.39 -2.44
N SER A 52 -10.85 5.89 -2.60
CA SER A 52 -11.10 4.47 -2.87
C SER A 52 -10.55 4.09 -4.24
N ALA A 53 -10.96 4.81 -5.30
CA ALA A 53 -10.45 4.59 -6.65
C ALA A 53 -8.92 4.81 -6.76
N ALA A 54 -8.38 5.78 -6.02
CA ALA A 54 -6.93 6.01 -5.97
C ALA A 54 -6.17 4.83 -5.34
N THR A 55 -6.76 4.18 -4.33
CA THR A 55 -6.19 3.00 -3.67
C THR A 55 -6.31 1.77 -4.56
N ASP A 56 -7.44 1.58 -5.23
CA ASP A 56 -7.65 0.55 -6.25
C ASP A 56 -6.60 0.61 -7.36
N ALA A 57 -6.33 1.81 -7.88
CA ALA A 57 -5.30 2.01 -8.89
C ALA A 57 -3.90 1.62 -8.37
N ASN A 58 -3.59 1.85 -7.09
CA ASN A 58 -2.33 1.37 -6.49
C ASN A 58 -2.28 -0.17 -6.42
N VAL A 59 -3.38 -0.83 -6.03
CA VAL A 59 -3.43 -2.29 -5.99
C VAL A 59 -3.21 -2.88 -7.38
N ARG A 60 -3.90 -2.34 -8.40
CA ARG A 60 -3.72 -2.77 -9.81
C ARG A 60 -2.29 -2.55 -10.29
N LEU A 61 -1.66 -1.43 -9.92
CA LEU A 61 -0.28 -1.14 -10.31
C LEU A 61 0.73 -2.11 -9.67
N ARG A 62 0.51 -2.55 -8.42
CA ARG A 62 1.33 -3.58 -7.77
C ARG A 62 1.19 -4.93 -8.47
N ASN A 63 -0.05 -5.39 -8.64
CA ASN A 63 -0.32 -6.69 -9.27
C ASN A 63 0.22 -6.76 -10.70
N HIS A 64 0.08 -5.68 -11.48
CA HIS A 64 0.58 -5.65 -12.85
C HIS A 64 2.11 -5.74 -12.93
N ARG A 65 2.83 -5.12 -11.98
CA ARG A 65 4.29 -5.24 -11.89
C ARG A 65 4.73 -6.66 -11.59
N ASP A 66 4.01 -7.33 -10.69
CA ASP A 66 4.29 -8.72 -10.33
C ASP A 66 4.07 -9.65 -11.55
N HIS A 67 3.13 -9.32 -12.44
CA HIS A 67 2.96 -10.03 -13.71
C HIS A 67 4.02 -9.68 -14.77
N VAL A 68 4.52 -8.43 -14.83
CA VAL A 68 5.57 -8.03 -15.78
C VAL A 68 6.94 -8.64 -15.42
N GLY A 69 7.19 -8.95 -14.14
CA GLY A 69 8.42 -9.61 -13.66
C GLY A 69 8.49 -11.12 -13.94
N ASN A 70 7.42 -11.74 -14.45
CA ASN A 70 7.36 -13.15 -14.78
C ASN A 70 6.80 -13.36 -16.20
N ARG A 71 7.64 -13.18 -17.22
CA ARG A 71 7.30 -13.52 -18.60
C ARG A 71 8.33 -14.49 -19.19
N PRO A 72 7.92 -15.62 -19.83
CA PRO A 72 8.68 -16.22 -20.91
C PRO A 72 8.60 -15.34 -22.18
#